data_AF-A0A103R9Q2-F1
#
_entry.id   AF-A0A103R9Q2-F1
#
_cell.length_a   1.000
_cell.length_b   1.000
_cell.length_c   1.000
_cell.angle_alpha   90.00
_cell.angle_beta   90.00
_cell.angle_gamma   90.00
#
_symmetry.space_group_name_H-M   'P 1'
#
loop_
_entity.id
_entity.type
_entity.pdbx_description
1 polymer ?
#
loop_
_entity_poly.entity_id
_entity_poly.type
_entity_poly.pdbx_seq_one_letter_code
_entity_poly.pdbx_strand_id
1 'polypeptide(L)'
;MGNRAWLYLQAGAGDDARTIDFAEANNHFPVLWRVLLARGHAGEAITYQRVFGDAGTPNLVSDARAAHARISRLAAFIAAYPLKGDDPALARQFDAVVRHLGEQIDAFGDAQRTPLLSANLDELSWFDDGDPNDYIDAERDACTRLWWRVANCMDFRDVRGVRDALEIERASGWGAWAWHFGFGGMSHVYFGRQNPPRGVGYADFVGEGEVHGDYLGHALYSFRARNGLWGARRDAGDAWEIVLPPEWTGLWRSGARDWSLIWAARDGRVGLIRFDDDDGPQIVREPSFDEVWDFDDDVACVRVGDKFGLVRMDGTWVLEPSLDDFGEFAGGLASASVGGRWGFVDMRGAWVIPPRFDAAQEFVRDGAAVCDGDSWGLIGRDGQWRARPEWTSLEWSGECNAYLAQRDGHAGLVDMTGRVVIEPRYARVAPLADINRMETLHELGAMRYIVQRDDARCAIVDGDGRVLTPFDFTNVGALQWLPDDEEVPAELFTRHAVGVMPGEPASLAVCDFDTGATIALGQYDEVMGLYWGADHGWLACRYAEGGDDVRAAVFRADGTVLHPARYTRIGDAALFDDEGQHAADATLQPWFVRRVELAQSWSVDEPVAALRDDGVPVWLYADGRADTHR
;
A
#
# COMPACT_ATOMS: atom_id res chain seq x y z
N MET A 1 -9.17 -17.98 -3.35
CA MET A 1 -8.69 -16.96 -4.31
C MET A 1 -7.25 -17.33 -4.61
N GLY A 2 -6.78 -17.17 -5.86
CA GLY A 2 -5.44 -17.60 -6.27
C GLY A 2 -4.40 -16.52 -6.03
N ASN A 3 -3.14 -16.92 -5.81
CA ASN A 3 -2.01 -16.02 -5.60
C ASN A 3 -1.73 -15.22 -6.87
N ARG A 4 -1.43 -13.94 -6.75
CA ARG A 4 -1.28 -13.00 -7.85
C ARG A 4 0.17 -12.65 -8.11
N ALA A 5 0.46 -12.37 -9.38
CA ALA A 5 1.69 -11.74 -9.81
C ALA A 5 1.32 -10.55 -10.67
N TRP A 6 2.07 -9.46 -10.52
CA TRP A 6 1.87 -8.25 -11.30
C TRP A 6 3.17 -7.85 -11.99
N LEU A 7 3.02 -7.27 -13.17
CA LEU A 7 4.10 -6.71 -13.95
C LEU A 7 3.77 -5.25 -14.23
N TYR A 8 4.69 -4.37 -13.86
CA TYR A 8 4.57 -2.93 -13.98
C TYR A 8 5.68 -2.39 -14.87
N LEU A 9 5.43 -1.22 -15.45
CA LEU A 9 6.47 -0.35 -16.01
C LEU A 9 6.64 0.85 -15.07
N GLN A 10 7.85 1.10 -14.60
CA GLN A 10 8.15 2.09 -13.58
C GLN A 10 9.26 3.04 -14.05
N ALA A 11 9.11 4.32 -13.76
CA ALA A 11 10.20 5.29 -13.84
C ALA A 11 10.15 6.25 -12.65
N GLY A 12 11.29 6.41 -11.97
CA GLY A 12 11.39 7.13 -10.70
C GLY A 12 11.89 6.21 -9.59
N ALA A 13 11.75 6.63 -8.33
CA ALA A 13 12.04 5.84 -7.13
C ALA A 13 11.15 6.31 -5.98
N GLY A 14 10.84 5.43 -5.02
CA GLY A 14 9.95 5.73 -3.90
C GLY A 14 8.52 6.12 -4.32
N ASP A 15 7.85 6.88 -3.47
CA ASP A 15 6.43 7.24 -3.62
C ASP A 15 6.13 8.15 -4.84
N ASP A 16 7.16 8.80 -5.39
CA ASP A 16 7.05 9.65 -6.58
C ASP A 16 7.23 8.85 -7.89
N ALA A 17 7.42 7.54 -7.82
CA ALA A 17 7.62 6.71 -9.00
C ALA A 17 6.33 6.61 -9.82
N ARG A 18 6.38 7.12 -11.05
CA ARG A 18 5.30 6.90 -12.01
C ARG A 18 5.29 5.42 -12.39
N THR A 19 4.17 4.76 -12.10
CA THR A 19 3.97 3.33 -12.32
C THR A 19 2.81 3.12 -13.28
N ILE A 20 2.98 2.20 -14.23
CA ILE A 20 1.94 1.78 -15.17
C ILE A 20 1.74 0.28 -15.03
N ASP A 21 0.52 -0.14 -14.75
CA ASP A 21 0.13 -1.56 -14.73
C ASP A 21 0.26 -2.13 -16.15
N PHE A 22 1.17 -3.08 -16.34
CA PHE A 22 1.48 -3.65 -17.65
C PHE A 22 0.82 -5.01 -17.87
N ALA A 23 0.82 -5.88 -16.85
CA ALA A 23 0.11 -7.14 -16.90
C ALA A 23 -0.12 -7.75 -15.50
N GLU A 24 -1.12 -8.62 -15.35
CA GLU A 24 -1.37 -9.43 -14.16
C GLU A 24 -1.49 -10.93 -14.48
N ALA A 25 -1.18 -11.80 -13.53
CA ALA A 25 -1.35 -13.24 -13.67
C ALA A 25 -1.77 -13.86 -12.33
N ASN A 26 -2.52 -14.96 -12.39
CA ASN A 26 -2.93 -15.71 -11.20
C ASN A 26 -2.29 -17.11 -11.20
N ASN A 27 -1.76 -17.52 -10.06
CA ASN A 27 -1.18 -18.83 -9.72
C ASN A 27 0.02 -19.26 -10.56
N HIS A 28 0.65 -18.36 -11.32
CA HIS A 28 1.85 -18.68 -12.09
C HIS A 28 2.65 -17.43 -12.49
N PHE A 29 3.93 -17.62 -12.79
CA PHE A 29 4.81 -16.61 -13.38
C PHE A 29 4.96 -16.84 -14.91
N PRO A 30 4.32 -16.03 -15.77
CA PRO A 30 4.19 -16.31 -17.20
C PRO A 30 5.52 -16.38 -17.98
N VAL A 31 5.57 -17.23 -19.01
CA VAL A 31 6.76 -17.46 -19.86
C VAL A 31 7.21 -16.18 -20.57
N LEU A 32 6.26 -15.38 -21.08
CA LEU A 32 6.54 -14.08 -21.71
C LEU A 32 7.24 -13.14 -20.73
N TRP A 33 6.77 -13.07 -19.48
CA TRP A 33 7.34 -12.18 -18.47
C TRP A 33 8.76 -12.60 -18.12
N ARG A 34 9.03 -13.92 -18.03
CA ARG A 34 10.38 -14.45 -17.85
C ARG A 34 11.33 -14.06 -18.99
N VAL A 35 10.84 -14.00 -20.24
CA VAL A 35 11.61 -13.48 -21.39
C VAL A 35 11.87 -11.98 -21.24
N LEU A 36 10.86 -11.21 -20.85
CA LEU A 36 10.95 -9.77 -20.65
C LEU A 36 11.89 -9.40 -19.50
N LEU A 37 11.94 -10.18 -18.42
CA LEU A 37 12.74 -9.88 -17.21
C LEU A 37 14.14 -10.51 -17.20
N ALA A 38 14.54 -11.19 -18.28
CA ALA A 38 15.87 -11.79 -18.39
C ALA A 38 17.00 -10.78 -18.19
N ARG A 39 18.08 -11.21 -17.50
CA ARG A 39 19.18 -10.34 -17.04
C ARG A 39 18.73 -9.22 -16.10
N GLY A 40 17.64 -9.43 -15.39
CA GLY A 40 17.16 -8.54 -14.34
C GLY A 40 17.99 -8.60 -13.07
N HIS A 41 17.56 -7.85 -12.06
CA HIS A 41 18.10 -7.84 -10.71
C HIS A 41 16.96 -7.59 -9.69
N ALA A 42 17.25 -7.70 -8.40
CA ALA A 42 16.30 -7.32 -7.36
C ALA A 42 16.09 -5.79 -7.37
N GLY A 43 14.84 -5.35 -7.23
CA GLY A 43 14.44 -3.95 -7.19
C GLY A 43 13.46 -3.66 -6.05
N GLU A 44 13.11 -2.38 -5.89
CA GLU A 44 12.18 -1.92 -4.84
C GLU A 44 10.78 -2.53 -5.03
N ALA A 45 10.18 -2.95 -3.91
CA ALA A 45 8.83 -3.48 -3.89
C ALA A 45 7.80 -2.37 -4.16
N ILE A 46 6.72 -2.71 -4.88
CA ILE A 46 5.60 -1.80 -5.13
C ILE A 46 4.48 -2.20 -4.16
N THR A 47 4.19 -1.34 -3.19
CA THR A 47 3.39 -1.69 -2.00
C THR A 47 1.88 -1.49 -2.17
N TYR A 48 1.42 -0.72 -3.16
CA TYR A 48 0.02 -0.30 -3.31
C TYR A 48 -1.00 -1.42 -3.63
N GLN A 49 -0.56 -2.65 -3.99
CA GLN A 49 -1.45 -3.79 -4.29
C GLN A 49 -1.20 -5.03 -3.42
N ARG A 50 -0.54 -4.88 -2.26
CA ARG A 50 -0.37 -5.98 -1.30
C ARG A 50 -1.71 -6.28 -0.62
N VAL A 51 -2.44 -7.28 -1.12
CA VAL A 51 -3.78 -7.64 -0.61
C VAL A 51 -3.72 -8.57 0.60
N PHE A 52 -2.65 -9.36 0.73
CA PHE A 52 -2.47 -10.34 1.80
C PHE A 52 -1.01 -10.34 2.27
N GLY A 53 -0.70 -9.77 3.44
CA GLY A 53 0.64 -9.85 4.05
C GLY A 53 1.80 -9.28 3.21
N ASP A 54 3.02 -9.41 3.74
CA ASP A 54 4.27 -9.03 3.07
C ASP A 54 5.26 -10.18 3.26
N ALA A 55 5.63 -10.88 2.19
CA ALA A 55 6.71 -11.86 2.28
C ALA A 55 8.09 -11.19 2.39
N GLY A 56 8.18 -9.86 2.20
CA GLY A 56 9.44 -9.14 2.12
C GLY A 56 10.17 -9.38 0.80
N THR A 57 9.48 -9.92 -0.22
CA THR A 57 10.09 -10.27 -1.51
C THR A 57 10.42 -9.01 -2.31
N PRO A 58 11.69 -8.79 -2.71
CA PRO A 58 12.03 -7.73 -3.66
C PRO A 58 11.35 -7.96 -5.01
N ASN A 59 11.08 -6.90 -5.77
CA ASN A 59 10.62 -7.08 -7.14
C ASN A 59 11.75 -7.64 -8.02
N LEU A 60 11.40 -8.43 -9.03
CA LEU A 60 12.33 -8.77 -10.11
C LEU A 60 12.23 -7.69 -11.20
N VAL A 61 13.30 -6.92 -11.39
CA VAL A 61 13.30 -5.78 -12.32
C VAL A 61 14.25 -5.97 -13.50
N SER A 62 13.93 -5.40 -14.67
CA SER A 62 14.79 -5.39 -15.85
C SER A 62 14.66 -4.08 -16.63
N ASP A 63 15.74 -3.65 -17.30
CA ASP A 63 15.71 -2.50 -18.21
C ASP A 63 14.63 -2.69 -19.28
N ALA A 64 13.68 -1.76 -19.35
CA ALA A 64 12.52 -1.90 -20.23
C ALA A 64 12.90 -1.84 -21.72
N ARG A 65 13.92 -1.08 -22.09
CA ARG A 65 14.40 -1.01 -23.49
C ARG A 65 15.11 -2.30 -23.88
N ALA A 66 15.86 -2.91 -22.97
CA ALA A 66 16.46 -4.22 -23.17
C ALA A 66 15.37 -5.30 -23.29
N ALA A 67 14.32 -5.24 -22.48
CA ALA A 67 13.16 -6.13 -22.59
C ALA A 67 12.46 -5.97 -23.94
N HIS A 68 12.21 -4.73 -24.37
CA HIS A 68 11.64 -4.41 -25.67
C HIS A 68 12.50 -4.97 -26.83
N ALA A 69 13.83 -4.88 -26.74
CA ALA A 69 14.72 -5.47 -27.74
C ALA A 69 14.64 -7.01 -27.80
N ARG A 70 14.51 -7.67 -26.64
CA ARG A 70 14.34 -9.14 -26.56
C ARG A 70 13.05 -9.58 -27.25
N ILE A 71 11.92 -8.97 -26.90
CA ILE A 71 10.63 -9.33 -27.48
C ILE A 71 10.54 -8.96 -28.96
N SER A 72 11.15 -7.84 -29.38
CA SER A 72 11.25 -7.45 -30.80
C SER A 72 12.00 -8.49 -31.63
N ARG A 73 13.14 -8.98 -31.14
CA ARG A 73 13.91 -10.04 -31.79
C ARG A 73 13.10 -11.32 -31.91
N LEU A 74 12.39 -11.70 -30.85
CA LEU A 74 11.56 -12.90 -30.84
C LEU A 74 10.36 -12.79 -31.80
N ALA A 75 9.65 -11.66 -31.78
CA ALA A 75 8.53 -11.40 -32.67
C ALA A 75 8.95 -11.46 -34.15
N ALA A 76 10.08 -10.85 -34.50
CA ALA A 76 10.62 -10.90 -35.85
C ALA A 76 10.96 -12.34 -36.28
N PHE A 77 11.51 -13.16 -35.38
CA PHE A 77 11.79 -14.57 -35.68
C PHE A 77 10.52 -15.38 -35.94
N ILE A 78 9.50 -15.23 -35.08
CA ILE A 78 8.21 -15.93 -35.21
C ILE A 78 7.51 -15.55 -36.52
N ALA A 79 7.53 -14.27 -36.88
CA ALA A 79 6.96 -13.80 -38.14
C ALA A 79 7.71 -14.32 -39.38
N ALA A 80 9.05 -14.42 -39.32
CA ALA A 80 9.87 -14.86 -40.45
C ALA A 80 9.87 -16.37 -40.68
N TYR A 81 9.60 -17.18 -39.66
CA TYR A 81 9.72 -18.64 -39.71
C TYR A 81 8.47 -19.39 -39.18
N PRO A 82 7.29 -19.24 -39.82
CA PRO A 82 6.08 -19.93 -39.40
C PRO A 82 6.14 -21.45 -39.72
N LEU A 83 5.58 -22.28 -38.84
CA LEU A 83 5.33 -23.70 -39.08
C LEU A 83 3.98 -23.94 -39.78
N LYS A 84 3.84 -25.12 -40.40
CA LYS A 84 2.58 -25.54 -41.03
C LYS A 84 1.47 -25.66 -39.97
N GLY A 85 0.42 -24.84 -40.11
CA GLY A 85 -0.67 -24.76 -39.13
C GLY A 85 -0.53 -23.60 -38.16
N ASP A 86 0.53 -22.77 -38.27
CA ASP A 86 0.61 -21.53 -37.51
C ASP A 86 -0.51 -20.58 -37.94
N ASP A 87 -1.30 -20.16 -36.95
CA ASP A 87 -2.27 -19.10 -37.10
C ASP A 87 -1.52 -17.76 -37.21
N PRO A 88 -1.80 -16.93 -38.23
CA PRO A 88 -1.32 -15.55 -38.29
C PRO A 88 -1.56 -14.74 -37.01
N ALA A 89 -2.54 -15.14 -36.18
CA ALA A 89 -2.76 -14.60 -34.85
C ALA A 89 -1.53 -14.68 -33.94
N LEU A 90 -0.70 -15.74 -34.05
CA LEU A 90 0.53 -15.88 -33.26
C LEU A 90 1.50 -14.74 -33.52
N ALA A 91 1.84 -14.53 -34.79
CA ALA A 91 2.71 -13.42 -35.17
C ALA A 91 2.10 -12.07 -34.77
N ARG A 92 0.78 -11.89 -34.93
CA ARG A 92 0.09 -10.65 -34.52
C ARG A 92 0.11 -10.40 -33.01
N GLN A 93 0.01 -11.43 -32.18
CA GLN A 93 0.09 -11.27 -30.72
C GLN A 93 1.50 -10.84 -30.28
N PHE A 94 2.55 -11.46 -30.83
CA PHE A 94 3.92 -11.04 -30.54
C PHE A 94 4.21 -9.61 -31.02
N ASP A 95 3.77 -9.25 -32.24
CA ASP A 95 3.87 -7.89 -32.76
C ASP A 95 3.08 -6.88 -31.90
N ALA A 96 1.91 -7.27 -31.39
CA ALA A 96 1.12 -6.45 -30.48
C ALA A 96 1.86 -6.18 -29.17
N VAL A 97 2.52 -7.18 -28.58
CA VAL A 97 3.31 -6.98 -27.35
C VAL A 97 4.48 -6.03 -27.59
N VAL A 98 5.17 -6.18 -28.72
CA VAL A 98 6.26 -5.27 -29.11
C VAL A 98 5.73 -3.83 -29.16
N ARG A 99 4.65 -3.58 -29.90
CA ARG A 99 4.07 -2.24 -30.07
C ARG A 99 3.57 -1.68 -28.74
N HIS A 100 2.79 -2.46 -27.99
CA HIS A 100 2.26 -2.02 -26.71
C HIS A 100 3.37 -1.68 -25.71
N LEU A 101 4.38 -2.55 -25.54
CA LEU A 101 5.51 -2.27 -24.65
C LEU A 101 6.31 -1.04 -25.11
N GLY A 102 6.53 -0.88 -26.42
CA GLY A 102 7.18 0.31 -26.99
C GLY A 102 6.42 1.59 -26.66
N GLU A 103 5.10 1.60 -26.88
CA GLU A 103 4.23 2.74 -26.56
C GLU A 103 4.26 3.11 -25.07
N GLN A 104 4.23 2.11 -24.18
CA GLN A 104 4.31 2.37 -22.73
C GLN A 104 5.69 2.92 -22.33
N ILE A 105 6.79 2.45 -22.94
CA ILE A 105 8.13 3.00 -22.72
C ILE A 105 8.22 4.44 -23.20
N ASP A 106 7.65 4.75 -24.37
CA ASP A 106 7.67 6.11 -24.94
C ASP A 106 6.79 7.07 -24.15
N ALA A 107 5.71 6.59 -23.50
CA ALA A 107 4.83 7.39 -22.64
C ALA A 107 5.53 7.96 -21.39
N PHE A 108 6.68 7.40 -20.98
CA PHE A 108 7.53 7.97 -19.94
C PHE A 108 8.35 9.18 -20.43
N GLY A 109 8.48 9.38 -21.76
CA GLY A 109 9.23 10.49 -22.36
C GLY A 109 10.71 10.51 -21.96
N ASP A 110 11.30 11.71 -21.96
CA ASP A 110 12.68 11.96 -21.49
C ASP A 110 12.76 12.00 -19.94
N ALA A 111 12.04 11.13 -19.24
CA ALA A 111 12.13 11.02 -17.79
C ALA A 111 13.60 10.89 -17.35
N GLN A 112 13.96 11.55 -16.24
CA GLN A 112 15.35 11.70 -15.79
C GLN A 112 16.05 10.36 -15.44
N ARG A 113 15.34 9.23 -15.47
CA ARG A 113 15.85 7.88 -15.23
C ARG A 113 15.28 6.87 -16.22
N THR A 114 16.05 5.80 -16.46
CA THR A 114 15.69 4.70 -17.37
C THR A 114 14.44 3.95 -16.88
N PRO A 115 13.44 3.71 -17.74
CA PRO A 115 12.26 2.94 -17.36
C PRO A 115 12.61 1.46 -17.12
N LEU A 116 12.02 0.89 -16.08
CA LEU A 116 12.21 -0.49 -15.66
C LEU A 116 10.89 -1.27 -15.78
N LEU A 117 10.95 -2.49 -16.30
CA LEU A 117 9.89 -3.48 -16.06
C LEU A 117 10.13 -4.09 -14.68
N SER A 118 9.09 -4.15 -13.86
CA SER A 118 9.15 -4.61 -12.47
C SER A 118 8.06 -5.63 -12.21
N ALA A 119 8.43 -6.85 -11.82
CA ALA A 119 7.48 -7.88 -11.41
C ALA A 119 7.41 -7.99 -9.88
N ASN A 120 6.19 -7.88 -9.36
CA ASN A 120 5.86 -8.25 -8.00
C ASN A 120 5.48 -9.75 -7.98
N LEU A 121 6.29 -10.54 -7.29
CA LEU A 121 6.16 -11.99 -7.15
C LEU A 121 5.94 -12.41 -5.68
N ASP A 122 5.54 -11.48 -4.82
CA ASP A 122 5.45 -11.68 -3.38
C ASP A 122 4.50 -12.84 -3.03
N GLU A 123 3.28 -12.85 -3.56
CA GLU A 123 2.34 -13.94 -3.29
C GLU A 123 2.77 -15.28 -3.92
N LEU A 124 3.62 -15.28 -4.95
CA LEU A 124 4.16 -16.51 -5.54
C LEU A 124 5.33 -17.08 -4.73
N SER A 125 6.10 -16.22 -4.05
CA SER A 125 7.22 -16.64 -3.20
C SER A 125 6.76 -17.50 -2.01
N TRP A 126 5.51 -17.34 -1.56
CA TRP A 126 4.93 -18.15 -0.47
C TRP A 126 4.88 -19.65 -0.73
N PHE A 127 5.03 -20.08 -1.98
CA PHE A 127 5.13 -21.51 -2.31
C PHE A 127 6.52 -22.09 -2.13
N ASP A 128 7.51 -21.25 -1.83
CA ASP A 128 8.87 -21.65 -1.50
C ASP A 128 9.07 -21.50 0.01
N ASP A 129 9.48 -22.58 0.68
CA ASP A 129 9.74 -22.57 2.14
C ASP A 129 11.09 -21.87 2.48
N GLY A 130 11.73 -21.22 1.49
CA GLY A 130 13.05 -20.58 1.56
C GLY A 130 13.04 -19.05 1.74
N ASP A 131 14.23 -18.44 1.70
CA ASP A 131 14.38 -16.97 1.77
C ASP A 131 13.72 -16.32 0.54
N PRO A 132 12.81 -15.34 0.71
CA PRO A 132 12.23 -14.53 -0.37
C PRO A 132 13.26 -13.98 -1.38
N ASN A 133 14.46 -13.62 -0.92
CA ASN A 133 15.55 -13.17 -1.78
C ASN A 133 16.11 -14.31 -2.64
N ASP A 134 16.21 -15.52 -2.08
CA ASP A 134 16.65 -16.71 -2.81
C ASP A 134 15.63 -17.08 -3.89
N TYR A 135 14.33 -16.92 -3.61
CA TYR A 135 13.27 -17.10 -4.61
C TYR A 135 13.44 -16.16 -5.81
N ILE A 136 13.66 -14.86 -5.55
CA ILE A 136 13.89 -13.87 -6.61
C ILE A 136 15.17 -14.13 -7.39
N ASP A 137 16.24 -14.52 -6.70
CA ASP A 137 17.50 -14.88 -7.35
C ASP A 137 17.36 -16.15 -8.23
N ALA A 138 16.62 -17.15 -7.75
CA ALA A 138 16.31 -18.36 -8.51
C ALA A 138 15.46 -18.04 -9.76
N GLU A 139 14.46 -17.16 -9.62
CA GLU A 139 13.61 -16.73 -10.73
C GLU A 139 14.36 -15.84 -11.73
N ARG A 140 15.23 -14.93 -11.27
CA ARG A 140 16.16 -14.16 -12.12
C ARG A 140 17.02 -15.08 -12.98
N ASP A 141 17.58 -16.10 -12.36
CA ASP A 141 18.42 -17.08 -13.02
C ASP A 141 17.62 -17.93 -14.02
N ALA A 142 16.40 -18.33 -13.66
CA ALA A 142 15.48 -19.03 -14.56
C ALA A 142 15.11 -18.18 -15.79
N CYS A 143 14.79 -16.90 -15.59
CA CYS A 143 14.52 -15.94 -16.67
C CYS A 143 15.72 -15.82 -17.62
N THR A 144 16.92 -15.68 -17.05
CA THR A 144 18.16 -15.52 -17.83
C THR A 144 18.50 -16.79 -18.62
N ARG A 145 18.33 -17.98 -18.02
CA ARG A 145 18.52 -19.28 -18.70
C ARG A 145 17.50 -19.48 -19.83
N LEU A 146 16.23 -19.17 -19.59
CA LEU A 146 15.17 -19.27 -20.59
C LEU A 146 15.50 -18.40 -21.81
N TRP A 147 15.83 -17.12 -21.59
CA TRP A 147 16.19 -16.23 -22.69
C TRP A 147 17.42 -16.71 -23.45
N TRP A 148 18.45 -17.20 -22.74
CA TRP A 148 19.64 -17.76 -23.38
C TRP A 148 19.30 -18.94 -24.29
N ARG A 149 18.42 -19.85 -23.84
CA ARG A 149 17.93 -20.97 -24.64
C ARG A 149 17.18 -20.48 -25.89
N VAL A 150 16.22 -19.55 -25.72
CA VAL A 150 15.43 -18.99 -26.82
C VAL A 150 16.33 -18.28 -27.84
N ALA A 151 17.24 -17.42 -27.37
CA ALA A 151 18.18 -16.68 -28.22
C ALA A 151 19.09 -17.62 -29.02
N ASN A 152 19.64 -18.66 -28.40
CA ASN A 152 20.46 -19.65 -29.10
C ASN A 152 19.67 -20.39 -30.17
N CYS A 153 18.46 -20.87 -29.86
CA CYS A 153 17.61 -21.51 -30.87
C CYS A 153 17.35 -20.58 -32.05
N MET A 154 17.09 -19.28 -31.81
CA MET A 154 16.93 -18.30 -32.89
C MET A 154 18.22 -18.11 -33.72
N ASP A 155 19.39 -18.03 -33.08
CA ASP A 155 20.67 -17.87 -33.78
C ASP A 155 21.02 -19.05 -34.70
N PHE A 156 20.61 -20.26 -34.31
CA PHE A 156 20.74 -21.47 -35.14
C PHE A 156 19.52 -21.75 -36.03
N ARG A 157 18.51 -20.87 -36.04
CA ARG A 157 17.23 -21.05 -36.75
C ARG A 157 16.49 -22.35 -36.41
N ASP A 158 16.63 -22.81 -35.18
CA ASP A 158 15.89 -23.94 -34.63
C ASP A 158 14.48 -23.51 -34.21
N VAL A 159 13.57 -23.47 -35.19
CA VAL A 159 12.17 -23.06 -34.97
C VAL A 159 11.45 -23.93 -33.94
N ARG A 160 11.69 -25.25 -33.95
CA ARG A 160 11.05 -26.17 -32.99
C ARG A 160 11.60 -25.96 -31.58
N GLY A 161 12.90 -25.73 -31.44
CA GLY A 161 13.53 -25.40 -30.17
C GLY A 161 12.98 -24.11 -29.55
N VAL A 162 12.73 -23.07 -30.36
CA VAL A 162 12.04 -21.84 -29.89
C VAL A 162 10.64 -22.16 -29.39
N ARG A 163 9.84 -22.94 -30.13
CA ARG A 163 8.46 -23.27 -29.74
C ARG A 163 8.38 -24.12 -28.48
N ASP A 164 9.28 -25.10 -28.31
CA ASP A 164 9.34 -25.89 -27.07
C ASP A 164 9.77 -25.01 -25.88
N ALA A 165 10.74 -24.10 -26.07
CA ALA A 165 11.15 -23.17 -25.03
C ALA A 165 10.03 -22.18 -24.63
N LEU A 166 9.15 -21.82 -25.55
CA LEU A 166 7.98 -20.95 -25.31
C LEU A 166 6.69 -21.73 -25.00
N GLU A 167 6.78 -23.06 -24.90
CA GLU A 167 5.69 -23.96 -24.53
C GLU A 167 4.44 -23.89 -25.43
N ILE A 168 4.61 -23.48 -26.70
CA ILE A 168 3.51 -23.20 -27.65
C ILE A 168 2.61 -24.42 -27.89
N GLU A 169 3.17 -25.63 -27.83
CA GLU A 169 2.47 -26.88 -28.16
C GLU A 169 2.03 -27.68 -26.92
N ARG A 170 2.24 -27.16 -25.70
CA ARG A 170 1.98 -27.90 -24.45
C ARG A 170 0.55 -27.79 -23.91
N ALA A 171 -0.21 -26.77 -24.31
CA ALA A 171 -1.57 -26.55 -23.80
C ALA A 171 -2.64 -27.21 -24.69
N SER A 172 -3.81 -27.47 -24.10
CA SER A 172 -4.95 -28.12 -24.76
C SER A 172 -5.63 -27.26 -25.84
N GLY A 173 -5.32 -25.97 -25.91
CA GLY A 173 -5.89 -25.04 -26.89
C GLY A 173 -5.30 -23.63 -26.78
N TRP A 174 -5.61 -22.80 -27.77
CA TRP A 174 -5.03 -21.48 -27.93
C TRP A 174 -5.25 -20.56 -26.71
N GLY A 175 -6.47 -20.45 -26.19
CA GLY A 175 -6.76 -19.59 -25.04
C GLY A 175 -6.00 -20.01 -23.78
N ALA A 176 -5.89 -21.33 -23.53
CA ALA A 176 -5.13 -21.84 -22.40
C ALA A 176 -3.64 -21.52 -22.53
N TRP A 177 -3.06 -21.73 -23.72
CA TRP A 177 -1.67 -21.34 -23.97
C TRP A 177 -1.48 -19.82 -23.82
N ALA A 178 -2.32 -19.00 -24.45
CA ALA A 178 -2.17 -17.55 -24.44
C ALA A 178 -2.28 -16.94 -23.03
N TRP A 179 -3.08 -17.54 -22.15
CA TRP A 179 -3.12 -17.20 -20.73
C TRP A 179 -1.81 -17.57 -20.03
N HIS A 180 -1.41 -18.86 -20.08
CA HIS A 180 -0.18 -19.35 -19.41
C HIS A 180 1.11 -18.71 -19.94
N PHE A 181 1.13 -18.37 -21.22
CA PHE A 181 2.25 -17.69 -21.86
C PHE A 181 2.37 -16.25 -21.35
N GLY A 182 1.24 -15.58 -21.07
CA GLY A 182 1.21 -14.23 -20.50
C GLY A 182 0.60 -13.15 -21.39
N PHE A 183 -0.06 -13.50 -22.50
CA PHE A 183 -0.83 -12.50 -23.28
C PHE A 183 -2.10 -12.09 -22.53
N GLY A 184 -2.77 -13.02 -21.86
CA GLY A 184 -4.13 -12.78 -21.34
C GLY A 184 -4.18 -11.86 -20.14
N GLY A 185 -3.04 -11.75 -19.46
CA GLY A 185 -2.84 -10.86 -18.34
C GLY A 185 -2.53 -9.41 -18.72
N MET A 186 -2.28 -9.11 -20.00
CA MET A 186 -1.83 -7.77 -20.38
C MET A 186 -2.93 -6.72 -20.19
N SER A 187 -2.55 -5.55 -19.69
CA SER A 187 -3.49 -4.49 -19.29
C SER A 187 -4.24 -3.85 -20.47
N HIS A 188 -3.74 -4.00 -21.70
CA HIS A 188 -4.39 -3.46 -22.88
C HIS A 188 -5.50 -4.40 -23.42
N VAL A 189 -6.70 -3.84 -23.61
CA VAL A 189 -7.92 -4.52 -24.11
C VAL A 189 -7.76 -5.31 -25.41
N TYR A 190 -6.78 -4.99 -26.27
CA TYR A 190 -6.44 -5.82 -27.42
C TYR A 190 -6.23 -7.30 -27.02
N PHE A 191 -5.62 -7.55 -25.87
CA PHE A 191 -5.29 -8.88 -25.36
C PHE A 191 -6.43 -9.57 -24.60
N GLY A 192 -7.50 -8.85 -24.24
CA GLY A 192 -8.61 -9.39 -23.45
C GLY A 192 -9.42 -10.48 -24.18
N ARG A 193 -9.42 -10.48 -25.53
CA ARG A 193 -10.06 -11.53 -26.34
C ARG A 193 -9.02 -12.53 -26.83
N GLN A 194 -9.02 -13.71 -26.22
CA GLN A 194 -8.07 -14.76 -26.58
C GLN A 194 -8.65 -15.89 -27.42
N ASN A 195 -9.94 -16.21 -27.32
CA ASN A 195 -10.52 -17.35 -28.03
C ASN A 195 -11.86 -17.01 -28.71
N PRO A 196 -11.92 -16.93 -30.06
CA PRO A 196 -10.76 -16.93 -30.96
C PRO A 196 -9.92 -15.66 -30.77
N PRO A 197 -8.62 -15.68 -31.11
CA PRO A 197 -7.81 -14.47 -31.12
C PRO A 197 -8.35 -13.44 -32.11
N ARG A 198 -7.98 -12.17 -31.91
CA ARG A 198 -8.39 -11.09 -32.81
C ARG A 198 -7.92 -11.32 -34.25
N GLY A 199 -8.79 -10.93 -35.19
CA GLY A 199 -8.54 -11.05 -36.63
C GLY A 199 -7.56 -10.01 -37.17
N VAL A 200 -7.49 -8.84 -36.56
CA VAL A 200 -6.65 -7.70 -37.00
C VAL A 200 -5.37 -7.57 -36.18
N GLY A 201 -4.39 -6.81 -36.69
CA GLY A 201 -3.17 -6.49 -35.94
C GLY A 201 -3.35 -5.33 -34.96
N TYR A 202 -2.39 -5.13 -34.05
CA TYR A 202 -2.47 -4.08 -33.03
C TYR A 202 -2.59 -2.67 -33.63
N ALA A 203 -1.83 -2.35 -34.68
CA ALA A 203 -1.93 -1.06 -35.36
C ALA A 203 -3.27 -0.84 -36.08
N ASP A 204 -3.89 -1.89 -36.60
CA ASP A 204 -5.22 -1.82 -37.21
C ASP A 204 -6.32 -1.70 -36.14
N PHE A 205 -6.08 -2.33 -34.98
CA PHE A 205 -6.95 -2.20 -33.83
C PHE A 205 -6.90 -0.78 -33.29
N VAL A 206 -5.71 -0.28 -32.91
CA VAL A 206 -5.51 1.04 -32.29
C VAL A 206 -5.64 2.20 -33.27
N GLY A 207 -5.36 2.01 -34.56
CA GLY A 207 -5.21 3.08 -35.54
C GLY A 207 -3.76 3.57 -35.62
N GLU A 208 -3.18 3.61 -36.83
CA GLU A 208 -1.80 4.03 -36.98
C GLU A 208 -1.57 5.47 -36.47
N GLY A 209 -0.59 5.66 -35.59
CA GLY A 209 -0.22 6.97 -35.04
C GLY A 209 -1.21 7.51 -34.01
N GLU A 210 -2.12 6.66 -33.53
CA GLU A 210 -2.96 6.93 -32.37
C GLU A 210 -2.36 6.28 -31.12
N VAL A 211 -2.62 6.87 -29.96
CA VAL A 211 -2.21 6.33 -28.66
C VAL A 211 -3.46 5.85 -27.93
N HIS A 212 -3.45 4.61 -27.42
CA HIS A 212 -4.52 4.12 -26.55
C HIS A 212 -4.46 4.83 -25.19
N GLY A 213 -5.59 5.38 -24.76
CA GLY A 213 -5.73 6.06 -23.47
C GLY A 213 -6.47 5.23 -22.44
N ASP A 214 -6.88 5.89 -21.35
CA ASP A 214 -7.47 5.24 -20.19
C ASP A 214 -8.91 4.79 -20.40
N TYR A 215 -9.34 3.80 -19.60
CA TYR A 215 -10.72 3.39 -19.46
C TYR A 215 -11.54 4.50 -18.77
N LEU A 216 -12.60 4.96 -19.42
CA LEU A 216 -13.45 6.07 -18.95
C LEU A 216 -14.70 5.60 -18.20
N GLY A 217 -14.98 4.29 -18.16
CA GLY A 217 -16.28 3.76 -17.72
C GLY A 217 -17.18 3.42 -18.90
N HIS A 218 -18.26 2.68 -18.63
CA HIS A 218 -19.28 2.33 -19.63
C HIS A 218 -18.72 1.76 -20.96
N ALA A 219 -17.72 0.86 -20.87
CA ALA A 219 -17.04 0.26 -22.03
C ALA A 219 -16.32 1.26 -22.98
N LEU A 220 -16.10 2.50 -22.53
CA LEU A 220 -15.40 3.54 -23.28
C LEU A 220 -13.93 3.63 -22.89
N TYR A 221 -13.10 3.83 -23.91
CA TYR A 221 -11.67 4.07 -23.77
C TYR A 221 -11.35 5.39 -24.48
N SER A 222 -10.53 6.22 -23.85
CA SER A 222 -9.98 7.39 -24.51
C SER A 222 -8.90 6.97 -25.53
N PHE A 223 -8.63 7.82 -26.50
CA PHE A 223 -7.47 7.68 -27.39
C PHE A 223 -7.01 9.04 -27.85
N ARG A 224 -5.70 9.17 -28.10
CA ARG A 224 -5.11 10.39 -28.62
C ARG A 224 -4.75 10.19 -30.09
N ALA A 225 -5.38 10.96 -30.97
CA ALA A 225 -5.12 10.85 -32.40
C ALA A 225 -3.84 11.61 -32.81
N ARG A 226 -3.41 11.44 -34.07
CA ARG A 226 -2.22 12.13 -34.64
C ARG A 226 -2.26 13.66 -34.54
N ASN A 227 -3.45 14.24 -34.47
CA ASN A 227 -3.64 15.68 -34.28
C ASN A 227 -3.32 16.14 -32.84
N GLY A 228 -3.01 15.21 -31.93
CA GLY A 228 -2.72 15.46 -30.53
C GLY A 228 -3.95 15.66 -29.64
N LEU A 229 -5.16 15.50 -30.19
CA LEU A 229 -6.43 15.64 -29.47
C LEU A 229 -7.01 14.28 -29.08
N TRP A 230 -7.84 14.29 -28.04
CA TRP A 230 -8.47 13.14 -27.44
C TRP A 230 -9.85 12.90 -28.02
N GLY A 231 -10.14 11.63 -28.30
CA GLY A 231 -11.48 11.12 -28.59
C GLY A 231 -11.79 9.92 -27.69
N ALA A 232 -13.00 9.38 -27.82
CA ALA A 232 -13.44 8.18 -27.11
C ALA A 232 -13.91 7.11 -28.09
N ARG A 233 -13.69 5.85 -27.75
CA ARG A 233 -14.01 4.69 -28.57
C ARG A 233 -14.47 3.51 -27.73
N ARG A 234 -15.21 2.59 -28.35
CA ARG A 234 -15.69 1.35 -27.72
C ARG A 234 -15.28 0.13 -28.54
N ASP A 235 -15.02 -0.99 -27.88
CA ASP A 235 -14.58 -2.22 -28.55
C ASP A 235 -15.77 -2.83 -29.30
N ALA A 236 -15.67 -2.87 -30.64
CA ALA A 236 -16.69 -3.45 -31.52
C ALA A 236 -16.30 -4.86 -32.02
N GLY A 237 -15.37 -5.53 -31.32
CA GLY A 237 -15.03 -6.94 -31.52
C GLY A 237 -13.64 -7.15 -32.14
N ASP A 238 -13.44 -6.78 -33.40
CA ASP A 238 -12.10 -6.85 -34.02
C ASP A 238 -11.51 -5.46 -34.26
N ALA A 239 -12.26 -4.37 -34.08
CA ALA A 239 -11.77 -3.01 -34.23
C ALA A 239 -12.46 -2.07 -33.24
N TRP A 240 -11.91 -0.86 -33.08
CA TRP A 240 -12.57 0.20 -32.34
C TRP A 240 -13.67 0.86 -33.16
N GLU A 241 -14.78 1.17 -32.49
CA GLU A 241 -15.75 2.14 -32.96
C GLU A 241 -15.47 3.48 -32.27
N ILE A 242 -15.15 4.52 -33.05
CA ILE A 242 -15.00 5.88 -32.52
C ILE A 242 -16.39 6.40 -32.16
N VAL A 243 -16.62 6.59 -30.86
CA VAL A 243 -17.89 7.08 -30.32
C VAL A 243 -17.84 8.61 -30.19
N LEU A 244 -16.70 9.17 -29.80
CA LEU A 244 -16.45 10.60 -29.71
C LEU A 244 -15.22 10.95 -30.55
N PRO A 245 -15.32 11.86 -31.53
CA PRO A 245 -14.20 12.21 -32.40
C PRO A 245 -13.06 12.89 -31.62
N PRO A 246 -11.81 12.80 -32.11
CA PRO A 246 -10.65 13.35 -31.44
C PRO A 246 -10.54 14.87 -31.63
N GLU A 247 -11.39 15.61 -30.92
CA GLU A 247 -11.47 17.07 -30.93
C GLU A 247 -11.30 17.71 -29.53
N TRP A 248 -11.01 16.88 -28.51
CA TRP A 248 -10.96 17.30 -27.11
C TRP A 248 -9.51 17.46 -26.64
N THR A 249 -9.25 18.41 -25.75
CA THR A 249 -7.94 18.59 -25.11
C THR A 249 -7.74 17.67 -23.91
N GLY A 250 -8.80 17.07 -23.36
CA GLY A 250 -8.73 16.05 -22.31
C GLY A 250 -10.08 15.37 -22.08
N LEU A 251 -10.06 14.11 -21.63
CA LEU A 251 -11.23 13.30 -21.27
C LEU A 251 -10.89 12.48 -20.02
N TRP A 252 -11.74 12.51 -18.97
CA TRP A 252 -11.51 11.73 -17.74
C TRP A 252 -12.81 11.41 -17.02
N ARG A 253 -12.77 10.43 -16.11
CA ARG A 253 -13.94 10.01 -15.33
C ARG A 253 -14.46 11.18 -14.49
N SER A 254 -15.78 11.27 -14.34
CA SER A 254 -16.41 12.37 -13.60
C SER A 254 -16.52 12.14 -12.08
N GLY A 255 -16.27 10.91 -11.62
CA GLY A 255 -16.57 10.49 -10.25
C GLY A 255 -18.07 10.23 -9.98
N ALA A 256 -18.95 10.54 -10.93
CA ALA A 256 -20.39 10.38 -10.76
C ALA A 256 -20.81 8.91 -10.56
N ARG A 257 -21.89 8.71 -9.80
CA ARG A 257 -22.56 7.40 -9.68
C ARG A 257 -23.05 6.89 -11.04
N ASP A 258 -23.44 7.81 -11.92
CA ASP A 258 -23.73 7.50 -13.31
C ASP A 258 -22.42 7.40 -14.12
N TRP A 259 -21.99 6.16 -14.38
CA TRP A 259 -20.72 5.87 -15.06
C TRP A 259 -20.72 6.22 -16.55
N SER A 260 -21.86 6.65 -17.11
CA SER A 260 -21.94 7.19 -18.47
C SER A 260 -21.43 8.63 -18.58
N LEU A 261 -21.24 9.32 -17.45
CA LEU A 261 -20.82 10.71 -17.40
C LEU A 261 -19.30 10.85 -17.29
N ILE A 262 -18.72 11.66 -18.18
CA ILE A 262 -17.30 11.99 -18.16
C ILE A 262 -17.10 13.50 -18.26
N TRP A 263 -16.00 13.97 -17.66
CA TRP A 263 -15.51 15.32 -17.90
C TRP A 263 -14.76 15.38 -19.23
N ALA A 264 -15.01 16.43 -20.00
CA ALA A 264 -14.41 16.62 -21.31
C ALA A 264 -13.93 18.06 -21.48
N ALA A 265 -12.64 18.25 -21.75
CA ALA A 265 -12.03 19.54 -21.94
C ALA A 265 -11.84 19.88 -23.42
N ARG A 266 -12.12 21.13 -23.78
CA ARG A 266 -11.83 21.71 -25.10
C ARG A 266 -11.46 23.19 -24.91
N ASP A 267 -10.41 23.65 -25.58
CA ASP A 267 -9.94 25.04 -25.54
C ASP A 267 -9.69 25.58 -24.12
N GLY A 268 -9.16 24.72 -23.23
CA GLY A 268 -8.87 25.09 -21.84
C GLY A 268 -10.09 25.24 -20.94
N ARG A 269 -11.28 24.83 -21.40
CA ARG A 269 -12.51 24.77 -20.61
C ARG A 269 -13.00 23.34 -20.50
N VAL A 270 -13.73 23.04 -19.43
CA VAL A 270 -14.27 21.72 -19.14
C VAL A 270 -15.80 21.74 -19.24
N GLY A 271 -16.35 20.70 -19.85
CA GLY A 271 -17.78 20.40 -20.00
C GLY A 271 -18.07 18.97 -19.59
N LEU A 272 -19.34 18.57 -19.68
CA LEU A 272 -19.85 17.27 -19.24
C LEU A 272 -20.50 16.55 -20.43
N ILE A 273 -20.13 15.30 -20.65
CA ILE A 273 -20.69 14.46 -21.72
C ILE A 273 -21.27 13.20 -21.09
N ARG A 274 -22.46 12.81 -21.56
CA ARG A 274 -23.10 11.52 -21.27
C ARG A 274 -22.99 10.60 -22.47
N PHE A 275 -22.83 9.31 -22.23
CA PHE A 275 -22.84 8.30 -23.29
C PHE A 275 -23.98 7.32 -23.03
N ASP A 276 -24.94 7.26 -23.94
CA ASP A 276 -26.02 6.28 -23.87
C ASP A 276 -25.83 5.21 -24.96
N ASP A 277 -26.10 3.94 -24.62
CA ASP A 277 -25.91 2.79 -25.52
C ASP A 277 -26.67 2.94 -26.86
N ASP A 278 -27.85 3.59 -26.82
CA ASP A 278 -28.77 3.74 -27.95
C ASP A 278 -28.66 5.10 -28.69
N ASP A 279 -28.29 6.17 -27.97
CA ASP A 279 -28.38 7.56 -28.47
C ASP A 279 -27.00 8.22 -28.72
N GLY A 280 -25.89 7.55 -28.37
CA GLY A 280 -24.53 8.05 -28.59
C GLY A 280 -24.11 9.13 -27.58
N PRO A 281 -23.01 9.88 -27.85
CA PRO A 281 -22.54 10.91 -26.94
C PRO A 281 -23.46 12.14 -26.95
N GLN A 282 -23.96 12.52 -25.78
CA GLN A 282 -24.72 13.74 -25.55
C GLN A 282 -23.88 14.73 -24.74
N ILE A 283 -23.63 15.92 -25.30
CA ILE A 283 -23.06 17.03 -24.52
C ILE A 283 -24.14 17.52 -23.53
N VAL A 284 -23.97 17.16 -22.26
CA VAL A 284 -24.84 17.59 -21.15
C VAL A 284 -24.53 19.06 -20.80
N ARG A 285 -23.24 19.41 -20.82
CA ARG A 285 -22.77 20.77 -20.59
C ARG A 285 -21.62 21.09 -21.54
N GLU A 286 -21.79 22.13 -22.35
CA GLU A 286 -20.69 22.64 -23.20
C GLU A 286 -19.50 23.09 -22.34
N PRO A 287 -18.25 22.90 -22.81
CA PRO A 287 -17.05 23.39 -22.15
C PRO A 287 -17.15 24.85 -21.75
N SER A 288 -17.25 25.08 -20.44
CA SER A 288 -17.46 26.41 -19.87
C SER A 288 -16.82 26.58 -18.50
N PHE A 289 -16.47 25.49 -17.81
CA PHE A 289 -15.80 25.53 -16.51
C PHE A 289 -14.29 25.69 -16.67
N ASP A 290 -13.65 26.43 -15.76
CA ASP A 290 -12.20 26.56 -15.71
C ASP A 290 -11.57 25.35 -15.00
N GLU A 291 -12.19 24.88 -13.92
CA GLU A 291 -11.81 23.67 -13.17
C GLU A 291 -13.06 22.92 -12.69
N VAL A 292 -12.91 21.62 -12.44
CA VAL A 292 -13.97 20.72 -11.96
C VAL A 292 -13.40 19.76 -10.91
N TRP A 293 -14.24 19.38 -9.96
CA TRP A 293 -13.98 18.30 -9.01
C TRP A 293 -14.85 17.10 -9.34
N ASP A 294 -14.53 15.95 -8.76
CA ASP A 294 -15.35 14.75 -8.87
C ASP A 294 -16.74 14.99 -8.27
N PHE A 295 -17.73 14.30 -8.83
CA PHE A 295 -19.07 14.28 -8.23
C PHE A 295 -19.02 13.56 -6.88
N ASP A 296 -19.56 14.21 -5.84
CA ASP A 296 -20.00 13.55 -4.62
C ASP A 296 -21.52 13.36 -4.68
N ASP A 297 -21.93 12.10 -4.76
CA ASP A 297 -23.29 11.70 -5.06
C ASP A 297 -23.77 12.28 -6.42
N ASP A 298 -24.67 13.27 -6.39
CA ASP A 298 -25.30 13.86 -7.57
C ASP A 298 -24.74 15.27 -7.90
N VAL A 299 -23.76 15.77 -7.14
CA VAL A 299 -23.28 17.16 -7.23
C VAL A 299 -21.76 17.23 -7.33
N ALA A 300 -21.26 18.09 -8.23
CA ALA A 300 -19.84 18.42 -8.33
C ALA A 300 -19.60 19.91 -8.10
N CYS A 301 -18.47 20.24 -7.48
CA CYS A 301 -17.94 21.60 -7.46
C CYS A 301 -17.29 21.92 -8.82
N VAL A 302 -17.48 23.15 -9.29
CA VAL A 302 -16.84 23.67 -10.50
C VAL A 302 -16.40 25.12 -10.28
N ARG A 303 -15.32 25.53 -10.93
CA ARG A 303 -14.82 26.91 -10.92
C ARG A 303 -15.10 27.59 -12.25
N VAL A 304 -15.60 28.83 -12.19
CA VAL A 304 -15.79 29.72 -13.35
C VAL A 304 -15.24 31.09 -13.00
N GLY A 305 -14.20 31.52 -13.72
CA GLY A 305 -13.42 32.70 -13.36
C GLY A 305 -12.76 32.49 -11.99
N ASP A 306 -12.99 33.42 -11.07
CA ASP A 306 -12.51 33.39 -9.69
C ASP A 306 -13.54 32.84 -8.69
N LYS A 307 -14.67 32.30 -9.18
CA LYS A 307 -15.77 31.83 -8.33
C LYS A 307 -16.05 30.35 -8.47
N PHE A 308 -16.49 29.77 -7.37
CA PHE A 308 -16.93 28.38 -7.27
C PHE A 308 -18.45 28.30 -7.28
N GLY A 309 -18.97 27.25 -7.90
CA GLY A 309 -20.38 26.90 -7.98
C GLY A 309 -20.57 25.39 -7.96
N LEU A 310 -21.82 24.96 -7.92
CA LEU A 310 -22.20 23.55 -7.82
C LEU A 310 -23.09 23.14 -8.99
N VAL A 311 -22.78 22.03 -9.63
CA VAL A 311 -23.51 21.50 -10.80
C VAL A 311 -24.02 20.09 -10.53
N ARG A 312 -25.20 19.76 -11.07
CA ARG A 312 -25.76 18.40 -11.06
C ARG A 312 -25.24 17.56 -12.22
N MET A 313 -25.44 16.24 -12.12
CA MET A 313 -25.17 15.28 -13.21
C MET A 313 -25.94 15.57 -14.52
N ASP A 314 -27.02 16.34 -14.47
CA ASP A 314 -27.76 16.80 -15.66
C ASP A 314 -27.24 18.14 -16.23
N GLY A 315 -26.14 18.66 -15.69
CA GLY A 315 -25.51 19.92 -16.11
C GLY A 315 -26.21 21.19 -15.61
N THR A 316 -27.27 21.07 -14.81
CA THR A 316 -27.96 22.22 -14.21
C THR A 316 -27.22 22.74 -12.97
N TRP A 317 -27.28 24.04 -12.75
CA TRP A 317 -26.73 24.65 -11.54
C TRP A 317 -27.55 24.23 -10.31
N VAL A 318 -26.87 23.73 -9.29
CA VAL A 318 -27.36 23.73 -7.91
C VAL A 318 -27.13 25.13 -7.33
N LEU A 319 -25.93 25.66 -7.51
CA LEU A 319 -25.51 26.99 -7.08
C LEU A 319 -24.67 27.61 -8.19
N GLU A 320 -25.10 28.76 -8.72
CA GLU A 320 -24.30 29.49 -9.71
C GLU A 320 -22.97 29.97 -9.11
N PRO A 321 -21.90 30.14 -9.92
CA PRO A 321 -20.59 30.57 -9.44
C PRO A 321 -20.69 31.89 -8.66
N SER A 322 -20.51 31.80 -7.35
CA SER A 322 -20.71 32.92 -6.43
C SER A 322 -19.87 32.82 -5.16
N LEU A 323 -19.28 31.66 -4.89
CA LEU A 323 -18.43 31.41 -3.74
C LEU A 323 -16.99 31.82 -4.06
N ASP A 324 -16.27 32.36 -3.07
CA ASP A 324 -14.87 32.72 -3.19
C ASP A 324 -13.95 31.50 -3.09
N ASP A 325 -14.35 30.50 -2.31
CA ASP A 325 -13.61 29.26 -2.08
C ASP A 325 -14.55 28.12 -1.65
N PHE A 326 -14.12 26.86 -1.82
CA PHE A 326 -14.93 25.66 -1.57
C PHE A 326 -14.04 24.45 -1.19
N GLY A 327 -14.36 23.77 -0.09
CA GLY A 327 -13.72 22.52 0.34
C GLY A 327 -14.51 21.28 -0.09
N GLU A 328 -14.05 20.08 0.26
CA GLU A 328 -14.74 18.85 -0.13
C GLU A 328 -16.03 18.62 0.68
N PHE A 329 -16.95 17.85 0.11
CA PHE A 329 -18.12 17.40 0.84
C PHE A 329 -17.74 16.31 1.83
N ALA A 330 -18.12 16.50 3.09
CA ALA A 330 -17.95 15.52 4.15
C ALA A 330 -19.28 15.31 4.90
N GLY A 331 -19.85 14.12 4.72
CA GLY A 331 -21.18 13.79 5.24
C GLY A 331 -22.27 14.75 4.72
N GLY A 332 -22.17 15.22 3.47
CA GLY A 332 -23.17 16.09 2.83
C GLY A 332 -23.08 17.58 3.17
N LEU A 333 -22.03 18.03 3.86
CA LEU A 333 -21.69 19.44 4.04
C LEU A 333 -20.30 19.72 3.50
N ALA A 334 -20.10 20.88 2.89
CA ALA A 334 -18.79 21.37 2.48
C ALA A 334 -18.52 22.73 3.11
N SER A 335 -17.25 22.99 3.47
CA SER A 335 -16.83 24.34 3.83
C SER A 335 -16.84 25.21 2.57
N ALA A 336 -17.29 26.45 2.70
CA ALA A 336 -17.35 27.39 1.59
C ALA A 336 -17.18 28.81 2.10
N SER A 337 -16.65 29.70 1.26
CA SER A 337 -16.47 31.10 1.63
C SER A 337 -17.14 32.08 0.67
N VAL A 338 -17.55 33.22 1.21
CA VAL A 338 -18.02 34.38 0.44
C VAL A 338 -17.73 35.66 1.22
N GLY A 339 -17.22 36.68 0.54
CA GLY A 339 -16.71 37.89 1.17
C GLY A 339 -15.53 37.61 2.10
N GLY A 340 -14.73 36.58 1.83
CA GLY A 340 -13.60 36.16 2.66
C GLY A 340 -13.98 35.58 4.04
N ARG A 341 -15.26 35.27 4.27
CA ARG A 341 -15.72 34.58 5.49
C ARG A 341 -16.17 33.18 5.13
N TRP A 342 -15.85 32.22 6.00
CA TRP A 342 -16.16 30.81 5.84
C TRP A 342 -17.44 30.41 6.58
N GLY A 343 -18.18 29.48 5.98
CA GLY A 343 -19.35 28.80 6.52
C GLY A 343 -19.44 27.40 5.92
N PHE A 344 -20.64 26.80 5.97
CA PHE A 344 -20.87 25.47 5.42
C PHE A 344 -22.17 25.41 4.64
N VAL A 345 -22.10 24.82 3.45
CA VAL A 345 -23.25 24.60 2.56
C VAL A 345 -23.58 23.12 2.45
N ASP A 346 -24.85 22.80 2.22
CA ASP A 346 -25.28 21.45 1.86
C ASP A 346 -25.16 21.18 0.36
N MET A 347 -25.42 19.92 -0.04
CA MET A 347 -25.47 19.50 -1.45
C MET A 347 -26.57 20.20 -2.28
N ARG A 348 -27.46 21.00 -1.66
CA ARG A 348 -28.43 21.84 -2.36
C ARG A 348 -27.93 23.27 -2.56
N GLY A 349 -26.69 23.55 -2.16
CA GLY A 349 -26.08 24.88 -2.20
C GLY A 349 -26.64 25.84 -1.15
N ALA A 350 -27.39 25.34 -0.17
CA ALA A 350 -27.94 26.16 0.90
C ALA A 350 -26.96 26.24 2.07
N TRP A 351 -26.74 27.45 2.59
CA TRP A 351 -25.96 27.65 3.81
C TRP A 351 -26.67 26.99 4.99
N VAL A 352 -26.08 25.92 5.51
CA VAL A 352 -26.49 25.32 6.79
C VAL A 352 -25.88 26.10 7.94
N ILE A 353 -24.63 26.53 7.76
CA ILE A 353 -23.93 27.44 8.68
C ILE A 353 -23.50 28.66 7.86
N PRO A 354 -24.13 29.83 8.06
CA PRO A 354 -23.80 31.02 7.27
C PRO A 354 -22.33 31.44 7.40
N PRO A 355 -21.77 32.10 6.37
CA PRO A 355 -20.40 32.62 6.37
C PRO A 355 -20.19 33.58 7.54
N ARG A 356 -19.34 33.18 8.48
CA ARG A 356 -19.05 33.97 9.67
C ARG A 356 -17.72 33.64 10.34
N PHE A 357 -16.92 32.75 9.80
CA PHE A 357 -15.61 32.38 10.34
C PHE A 357 -14.49 32.96 9.47
N ASP A 358 -13.30 33.13 10.03
CA ASP A 358 -12.13 33.59 9.29
C ASP A 358 -11.48 32.45 8.47
N ALA A 359 -11.62 31.22 8.95
CA ALA A 359 -11.26 29.99 8.23
C ALA A 359 -12.14 28.82 8.69
N ALA A 360 -12.26 27.78 7.87
CA ALA A 360 -12.96 26.55 8.25
C ALA A 360 -12.28 25.33 7.63
N GLN A 361 -12.09 24.29 8.43
CA GLN A 361 -11.74 22.95 7.95
C GLN A 361 -13.02 22.16 7.64
N GLU A 362 -12.85 21.04 6.94
CA GLU A 362 -13.95 20.12 6.61
C GLU A 362 -14.56 19.49 7.87
N PHE A 363 -15.79 19.01 7.72
CA PHE A 363 -16.44 18.23 8.77
C PHE A 363 -15.78 16.86 8.88
N VAL A 364 -15.39 16.48 10.09
CA VAL A 364 -15.05 15.10 10.40
C VAL A 364 -16.16 14.54 11.29
N ARG A 365 -16.93 13.60 10.74
CA ARG A 365 -18.16 13.06 11.35
C ARG A 365 -19.15 14.20 11.69
N ASP A 366 -19.15 14.64 12.95
CA ASP A 366 -20.09 15.63 13.48
C ASP A 366 -19.43 16.94 13.96
N GLY A 367 -18.11 17.09 13.81
CA GLY A 367 -17.34 18.25 14.25
C GLY A 367 -16.56 18.90 13.11
N ALA A 368 -16.39 20.23 13.17
CA ALA A 368 -15.49 20.97 12.27
C ALA A 368 -14.69 22.00 13.05
N ALA A 369 -13.38 22.07 12.79
CA ALA A 369 -12.52 23.11 13.32
C ALA A 369 -12.70 24.39 12.50
N VAL A 370 -12.95 25.51 13.18
CA VAL A 370 -13.15 26.82 12.55
C VAL A 370 -12.36 27.89 13.28
N CYS A 371 -11.85 28.86 12.52
CA CYS A 371 -11.12 30.00 13.05
C CYS A 371 -12.05 31.21 13.20
N ASP A 372 -12.01 31.87 14.35
CA ASP A 372 -12.71 33.13 14.61
C ASP A 372 -11.72 34.11 15.26
N GLY A 373 -11.35 35.16 14.52
CA GLY A 373 -10.19 36.00 14.84
C GLY A 373 -8.87 35.24 14.62
N ASP A 374 -8.06 35.14 15.67
CA ASP A 374 -6.73 34.51 15.62
C ASP A 374 -6.72 33.12 16.31
N SER A 375 -7.89 32.53 16.55
CA SER A 375 -8.00 31.28 17.31
C SER A 375 -8.98 30.31 16.68
N TRP A 376 -8.64 29.03 16.78
CA TRP A 376 -9.44 27.90 16.36
C TRP A 376 -10.32 27.43 17.50
N GLY A 377 -11.55 27.04 17.15
CA GLY A 377 -12.52 26.37 18.02
C GLY A 377 -13.24 25.25 17.27
N LEU A 378 -14.12 24.53 17.97
CA LEU A 378 -14.85 23.39 17.42
C LEU A 378 -16.35 23.67 17.37
N ILE A 379 -16.97 23.44 16.22
CA ILE A 379 -18.42 23.55 16.05
C ILE A 379 -19.06 22.21 15.68
N GLY A 380 -20.34 22.07 16.00
CA GLY A 380 -21.18 21.00 15.48
C GLY A 380 -21.79 21.32 14.11
N ARG A 381 -22.47 20.33 13.52
CA ARG A 381 -23.21 20.47 12.25
C ARG A 381 -24.35 21.49 12.28
N ASP A 382 -24.82 21.87 13.46
CA ASP A 382 -25.79 22.93 13.69
C ASP A 382 -25.14 24.33 13.78
N GLY A 383 -23.81 24.40 13.67
CA GLY A 383 -23.02 25.61 13.82
C GLY A 383 -22.88 26.09 15.26
N GLN A 384 -23.32 25.32 16.27
CA GLN A 384 -23.10 25.68 17.66
C GLN A 384 -21.68 25.33 18.10
N TRP A 385 -21.10 26.16 18.96
CA TRP A 385 -19.81 25.89 19.57
C TRP A 385 -19.89 24.67 20.47
N ARG A 386 -19.14 23.63 20.13
CA ARG A 386 -18.81 22.50 21.01
C ARG A 386 -17.68 22.90 21.96
N ALA A 387 -16.70 23.61 21.42
CA ALA A 387 -15.69 24.30 22.20
C ALA A 387 -15.37 25.67 21.59
N ARG A 388 -15.25 26.70 22.43
CA ARG A 388 -15.00 28.07 22.00
C ARG A 388 -13.58 28.20 21.43
N PRO A 389 -13.34 29.18 20.53
CA PRO A 389 -12.00 29.45 20.04
C PRO A 389 -11.02 29.81 21.16
N GLU A 390 -9.97 29.01 21.32
CA GLU A 390 -8.89 29.27 22.28
C GLU A 390 -7.54 28.66 21.86
N TRP A 391 -7.47 28.00 20.71
CA TRP A 391 -6.28 27.30 20.23
C TRP A 391 -5.62 28.03 19.07
N THR A 392 -4.30 28.01 19.01
CA THR A 392 -3.54 28.54 17.86
C THR A 392 -3.67 27.64 16.64
N SER A 393 -3.89 26.33 16.85
CA SER A 393 -4.30 25.38 15.81
C SER A 393 -5.18 24.28 16.41
N LEU A 394 -6.09 23.76 15.59
CA LEU A 394 -6.94 22.63 15.93
C LEU A 394 -7.13 21.76 14.68
N GLU A 395 -6.63 20.53 14.70
CA GLU A 395 -6.57 19.67 13.51
C GLU A 395 -6.99 18.24 13.85
N TRP A 396 -7.82 17.62 13.02
CA TRP A 396 -8.24 16.24 13.24
C TRP A 396 -7.08 15.27 13.05
N SER A 397 -6.84 14.41 14.04
CA SER A 397 -5.92 13.27 13.92
C SER A 397 -6.74 11.98 13.93
N GLY A 398 -6.78 11.30 12.79
CA GLY A 398 -7.41 9.98 12.67
C GLY A 398 -6.77 8.97 13.63
N GLU A 399 -5.45 9.07 13.85
CA GLU A 399 -4.75 8.16 14.73
C GLU A 399 -5.08 8.38 16.22
N CYS A 400 -5.23 9.64 16.63
CA CYS A 400 -5.65 9.95 17.99
C CYS A 400 -7.16 9.80 18.20
N ASN A 401 -7.92 9.71 17.09
CA ASN A 401 -9.38 9.81 17.04
C ASN A 401 -9.90 11.06 17.79
N ALA A 402 -9.16 12.16 17.67
CA ALA A 402 -9.38 13.42 18.37
C ALA A 402 -8.70 14.57 17.62
N TYR A 403 -9.02 15.80 17.97
CA TYR A 403 -8.34 16.98 17.46
C TYR A 403 -7.05 17.24 18.25
N LEU A 404 -5.92 17.34 17.55
CA LEU A 404 -4.69 17.90 18.08
C LEU A 404 -4.87 19.39 18.26
N ALA A 405 -4.76 19.84 19.50
CA ALA A 405 -5.00 21.22 19.90
C ALA A 405 -3.68 21.87 20.35
N GLN A 406 -3.31 22.98 19.72
CA GLN A 406 -2.13 23.75 20.14
C GLN A 406 -2.52 25.03 20.87
N ARG A 407 -1.82 25.33 21.96
CA ARG A 407 -1.92 26.59 22.69
C ARG A 407 -0.56 26.93 23.28
N ASP A 408 -0.11 28.17 23.08
CA ASP A 408 1.17 28.67 23.60
C ASP A 408 2.38 27.75 23.30
N GLY A 409 2.43 27.18 22.10
CA GLY A 409 3.49 26.27 21.66
C GLY A 409 3.43 24.85 22.24
N HIS A 410 2.36 24.50 22.97
CA HIS A 410 2.16 23.18 23.55
C HIS A 410 0.97 22.47 22.91
N ALA A 411 1.07 21.15 22.80
CA ALA A 411 0.07 20.25 22.28
C ALA A 411 -0.79 19.62 23.38
N GLY A 412 -2.05 19.39 23.02
CA GLY A 412 -3.06 18.67 23.77
C GLY A 412 -4.03 17.97 22.82
N LEU A 413 -5.11 17.40 23.38
CA LEU A 413 -6.16 16.73 22.62
C LEU A 413 -7.54 17.22 23.04
N VAL A 414 -8.41 17.41 22.05
CA VAL A 414 -9.81 17.77 22.22
C VAL A 414 -10.64 16.73 21.48
N ASP A 415 -11.58 16.08 22.15
CA ASP A 415 -12.45 15.10 21.50
C ASP A 415 -13.50 15.78 20.59
N MET A 416 -14.25 14.97 19.83
CA MET A 416 -15.30 15.47 18.93
C MET A 416 -16.46 16.18 19.64
N THR A 417 -16.60 16.04 20.95
CA THR A 417 -17.61 16.75 21.75
C THR A 417 -17.13 18.13 22.19
N GLY A 418 -15.84 18.45 21.97
CA GLY A 418 -15.19 19.67 22.43
C GLY A 418 -14.61 19.55 23.84
N ARG A 419 -14.59 18.36 24.45
CA ARG A 419 -13.95 18.14 25.75
C ARG A 419 -12.44 18.05 25.54
N VAL A 420 -11.70 18.85 26.31
CA VAL A 420 -10.25 18.71 26.42
C VAL A 420 -9.95 17.38 27.11
N VAL A 421 -9.41 16.42 26.35
CA VAL A 421 -8.96 15.12 26.83
C VAL A 421 -7.56 15.25 27.43
N ILE A 422 -6.67 15.93 26.72
CA ILE A 422 -5.31 16.22 27.19
C ILE A 422 -5.10 17.72 27.15
N GLU A 423 -4.82 18.32 28.30
CA GLU A 423 -4.52 19.75 28.40
C GLU A 423 -3.32 20.12 27.50
N PRO A 424 -3.40 21.20 26.70
CA PRO A 424 -2.30 21.72 25.90
C PRO A 424 -1.15 22.27 26.75
N ARG A 425 -0.31 21.38 27.27
CA ARG A 425 0.85 21.69 28.13
C ARG A 425 2.05 20.79 27.87
N TYR A 426 1.99 19.99 26.82
CA TYR A 426 3.03 19.04 26.43
C TYR A 426 3.73 19.55 25.18
N ALA A 427 5.05 19.36 25.08
CA ALA A 427 5.78 19.65 23.86
C ALA A 427 5.25 18.84 22.67
N ARG A 428 4.77 17.61 22.94
CA ARG A 428 4.19 16.72 21.93
C ARG A 428 3.16 15.77 22.54
N VAL A 429 2.14 15.44 21.75
CA VAL A 429 1.19 14.34 22.01
C VAL A 429 1.15 13.44 20.80
N ALA A 430 1.14 12.13 21.01
CA ALA A 430 1.06 11.11 19.97
C ALA A 430 0.22 9.92 20.47
N PRO A 431 -0.41 9.13 19.59
CA PRO A 431 -1.07 7.90 20.00
C PRO A 431 -0.02 6.87 20.46
N LEU A 432 -0.37 6.06 21.45
CA LEU A 432 0.36 4.82 21.76
C LEU A 432 -0.24 3.72 20.88
N ALA A 433 0.14 3.68 19.61
CA ALA A 433 -0.49 2.80 18.63
C ALA A 433 0.43 1.66 18.20
N ASP A 434 -0.14 0.45 18.18
CA ASP A 434 0.10 -0.51 17.11
C ASP A 434 -1.00 -0.26 16.06
N ILE A 435 -0.61 0.05 14.83
CA ILE A 435 -1.55 0.40 13.74
C ILE A 435 -2.59 -0.71 13.50
N ASN A 436 -2.25 -1.97 13.80
CA ASN A 436 -3.13 -3.12 13.57
C ASN A 436 -4.29 -3.21 14.58
N ARG A 437 -4.22 -2.50 15.71
CA ARG A 437 -5.20 -2.61 16.81
C ARG A 437 -5.96 -1.33 17.12
N MET A 438 -5.82 -0.31 16.29
CA MET A 438 -6.45 1.00 16.54
C MET A 438 -7.98 0.91 16.66
N GLU A 439 -8.62 0.13 15.80
CA GLU A 439 -10.08 -0.09 15.86
C GLU A 439 -10.48 -0.79 17.15
N THR A 440 -9.79 -1.88 17.53
CA THR A 440 -10.03 -2.60 18.78
C THR A 440 -9.84 -1.72 20.02
N LEU A 441 -8.77 -0.91 20.06
CA LEU A 441 -8.53 0.03 21.16
C LEU A 441 -9.65 1.07 21.29
N HIS A 442 -10.19 1.53 20.17
CA HIS A 442 -11.31 2.45 20.14
C HIS A 442 -12.60 1.79 20.64
N GLU A 443 -12.93 0.58 20.18
CA GLU A 443 -14.11 -0.18 20.61
C GLU A 443 -14.08 -0.50 22.11
N LEU A 444 -12.91 -0.80 22.66
CA LEU A 444 -12.71 -1.06 24.08
C LEU A 444 -12.67 0.20 24.95
N GLY A 445 -12.65 1.40 24.35
CA GLY A 445 -12.42 2.65 25.09
C GLY A 445 -11.03 2.70 25.75
N ALA A 446 -10.07 1.98 25.19
CA ALA A 446 -8.74 1.75 25.75
C ALA A 446 -7.64 2.58 25.07
N MET A 447 -8.00 3.68 24.40
CA MET A 447 -7.03 4.59 23.78
C MET A 447 -6.00 5.07 24.82
N ARG A 448 -4.74 5.13 24.37
CA ARG A 448 -3.58 5.58 25.14
C ARG A 448 -2.77 6.56 24.29
N TYR A 449 -2.16 7.51 24.96
CA TYR A 449 -1.39 8.57 24.33
C TYR A 449 -0.03 8.72 24.99
N ILE A 450 0.99 8.93 24.19
CA ILE A 450 2.32 9.34 24.62
C ILE A 450 2.29 10.86 24.72
N VAL A 451 2.64 11.39 25.89
CA VAL A 451 2.81 12.83 26.10
C VAL A 451 4.26 13.13 26.46
N GLN A 452 4.84 14.14 25.82
CA GLN A 452 6.23 14.54 26.01
C GLN A 452 6.31 15.95 26.58
N ARG A 453 7.15 16.16 27.60
CA ARG A 453 7.47 17.48 28.17
C ARG A 453 8.63 18.14 27.44
N ASP A 454 8.86 19.42 27.73
CA ASP A 454 9.95 20.21 27.16
C ASP A 454 11.36 19.67 27.51
N ASP A 455 11.48 18.92 28.62
CA ASP A 455 12.70 18.21 29.02
C ASP A 455 12.91 16.88 28.27
N ALA A 456 12.13 16.66 27.20
CA ALA A 456 12.08 15.46 26.38
C ALA A 456 11.59 14.19 27.08
N ARG A 457 11.08 14.29 28.33
CA ARG A 457 10.57 13.13 29.06
C ARG A 457 9.13 12.81 28.68
N CYS A 458 8.87 11.51 28.55
CA CYS A 458 7.61 10.94 28.09
C CYS A 458 6.88 10.23 29.24
N ALA A 459 5.54 10.31 29.20
CA ALA A 459 4.63 9.50 30.00
C ALA A 459 3.48 9.01 29.12
N ILE A 460 2.71 8.07 29.65
CA ILE A 460 1.51 7.54 29.01
C ILE A 460 0.28 8.11 29.71
N VAL A 461 -0.71 8.49 28.91
CA VAL A 461 -1.98 9.08 29.35
C VAL A 461 -3.13 8.24 28.77
N ASP A 462 -4.19 8.03 29.55
CA ASP A 462 -5.40 7.36 29.05
C ASP A 462 -6.33 8.29 28.25
N GLY A 463 -7.41 7.69 27.72
CA GLY A 463 -8.50 8.38 27.01
C GLY A 463 -9.25 9.46 27.81
N ASP A 464 -8.99 9.59 29.11
CA ASP A 464 -9.59 10.60 29.98
C ASP A 464 -8.59 11.69 30.44
N GLY A 465 -7.34 11.61 29.98
CA GLY A 465 -6.29 12.58 30.33
C GLY A 465 -5.53 12.25 31.61
N ARG A 466 -5.76 11.08 32.23
CA ARG A 466 -5.02 10.66 33.42
C ARG A 466 -3.66 10.09 33.02
N VAL A 467 -2.62 10.65 33.62
CA VAL A 467 -1.25 10.13 33.50
C VAL A 467 -1.17 8.77 34.21
N LEU A 468 -0.82 7.73 33.45
CA LEU A 468 -0.73 6.34 33.92
C LEU A 468 0.69 5.98 34.36
N THR A 469 1.70 6.65 33.83
CA THR A 469 3.11 6.36 34.10
C THR A 469 3.89 7.59 34.54
N PRO A 470 4.99 7.43 35.31
CA PRO A 470 5.93 8.53 35.56
C PRO A 470 6.50 9.11 34.26
N PHE A 471 6.97 10.36 34.31
CA PHE A 471 7.70 11.00 33.20
C PHE A 471 9.14 10.51 33.14
N ASP A 472 9.30 9.20 33.12
CA ASP A 472 10.61 8.58 33.30
C ASP A 472 11.27 8.11 32.02
N PHE A 473 10.55 8.11 30.91
CA PHE A 473 11.04 7.63 29.64
C PHE A 473 11.58 8.75 28.75
N THR A 474 12.57 8.45 27.90
CA THR A 474 12.97 9.33 26.78
C THR A 474 12.27 8.94 25.48
N ASN A 475 11.83 7.69 25.38
CA ASN A 475 10.99 7.18 24.29
C ASN A 475 10.08 6.06 24.82
N VAL A 476 8.87 5.94 24.27
CA VAL A 476 7.86 4.95 24.67
C VAL A 476 7.09 4.49 23.43
N GLY A 477 6.74 3.21 23.37
CA GLY A 477 5.95 2.63 22.30
C GLY A 477 5.06 1.49 22.79
N ALA A 478 4.15 1.06 21.92
CA ALA A 478 3.36 -0.15 22.15
C ALA A 478 4.27 -1.38 22.19
N LEU A 479 3.90 -2.38 23.00
CA LEU A 479 4.55 -3.69 23.00
C LEU A 479 3.97 -4.55 21.88
N GLN A 480 4.85 -5.14 21.06
CA GLN A 480 4.48 -6.24 20.18
C GLN A 480 4.35 -7.53 20.99
N TRP A 481 3.35 -8.36 20.70
CA TRP A 481 3.15 -9.64 21.39
C TRP A 481 3.38 -10.85 20.49
N LEU A 482 3.77 -11.96 21.12
CA LEU A 482 4.01 -13.27 20.53
C LEU A 482 3.06 -14.31 21.16
N PRO A 483 2.65 -15.38 20.44
CA PRO A 483 3.08 -15.77 19.08
C PRO A 483 2.45 -14.97 17.95
N ASP A 484 1.21 -14.51 18.14
CA ASP A 484 0.51 -13.54 17.32
C ASP A 484 -0.27 -12.62 18.26
N ASP A 485 -0.39 -11.36 17.89
CA ASP A 485 -1.23 -10.39 18.54
C ASP A 485 -2.71 -10.84 18.60
N GLU A 486 -3.23 -11.55 17.58
CA GLU A 486 -4.64 -12.01 17.61
C GLU A 486 -4.92 -13.05 18.71
N GLU A 487 -3.92 -13.81 19.12
CA GLU A 487 -4.05 -14.86 20.16
C GLU A 487 -3.89 -14.32 21.59
N VAL A 488 -3.51 -13.04 21.72
CA VAL A 488 -3.19 -12.40 23.00
C VAL A 488 -4.44 -11.72 23.57
N PRO A 489 -4.80 -11.98 24.85
CA PRO A 489 -5.94 -11.32 25.50
C PRO A 489 -5.85 -9.79 25.46
N ALA A 490 -6.99 -9.14 25.22
CA ALA A 490 -7.08 -7.68 25.10
C ALA A 490 -6.57 -6.92 26.33
N GLU A 491 -6.71 -7.52 27.51
CA GLU A 491 -6.24 -6.97 28.77
C GLU A 491 -4.71 -6.82 28.81
N LEU A 492 -3.95 -7.61 28.06
CA LEU A 492 -2.50 -7.57 28.07
C LEU A 492 -1.95 -6.41 27.24
N PHE A 493 -2.42 -6.25 26.01
CA PHE A 493 -1.94 -5.20 25.12
C PHE A 493 -2.53 -3.81 25.42
N THR A 494 -3.62 -3.72 26.19
CA THR A 494 -4.18 -2.44 26.69
C THR A 494 -3.56 -1.96 27.99
N ARG A 495 -2.76 -2.81 28.66
CA ARG A 495 -2.19 -2.57 29.99
C ARG A 495 -0.70 -2.24 29.99
N HIS A 496 0.03 -2.64 28.95
CA HIS A 496 1.48 -2.54 28.95
C HIS A 496 2.04 -1.70 27.81
N ALA A 497 3.18 -1.08 28.05
CA ALA A 497 4.03 -0.48 27.04
C ALA A 497 5.50 -0.67 27.35
N VAL A 498 6.33 -0.51 26.33
CA VAL A 498 7.78 -0.53 26.44
C VAL A 498 8.32 0.88 26.30
N GLY A 499 9.33 1.20 27.09
CA GLY A 499 9.99 2.48 27.03
C GLY A 499 11.48 2.42 27.35
N VAL A 500 12.18 3.47 26.94
CA VAL A 500 13.61 3.68 27.18
C VAL A 500 13.77 4.58 28.39
N MET A 501 14.40 4.06 29.44
CA MET A 501 14.78 4.82 30.62
C MET A 501 16.10 5.57 30.35
N PRO A 502 16.25 6.80 30.88
CA PRO A 502 17.48 7.58 30.77
C PRO A 502 18.65 6.86 31.45
N GLY A 503 19.86 7.06 30.92
CA GLY A 503 21.09 6.54 31.51
C GLY A 503 22.17 6.33 30.46
N GLU A 504 23.41 6.16 30.92
CA GLU A 504 24.53 5.72 30.08
C GLU A 504 25.09 4.42 30.67
N PRO A 505 24.79 3.25 30.08
CA PRO A 505 23.90 3.02 28.92
C PRO A 505 22.41 3.12 29.26
N ALA A 506 21.58 3.44 28.26
CA ALA A 506 20.13 3.45 28.41
C ALA A 506 19.60 2.03 28.72
N SER A 507 18.45 1.94 29.37
CA SER A 507 17.83 0.65 29.72
C SER A 507 16.40 0.58 29.20
N LEU A 508 16.01 -0.57 28.65
CA LEU A 508 14.61 -0.84 28.33
C LEU A 508 13.84 -1.21 29.59
N ALA A 509 12.60 -0.77 29.64
CA ALA A 509 11.68 -1.06 30.71
C ALA A 509 10.27 -1.30 30.16
N VAL A 510 9.52 -2.16 30.85
CA VAL A 510 8.09 -2.36 30.61
C VAL A 510 7.32 -1.66 31.71
N CYS A 511 6.25 -0.97 31.35
CA CYS A 511 5.35 -0.34 32.30
C CYS A 511 3.99 -1.01 32.29
N ASP A 512 3.39 -1.08 33.47
CA ASP A 512 2.07 -1.63 33.72
C ASP A 512 1.15 -0.48 34.16
N PHE A 513 0.10 -0.21 33.38
CA PHE A 513 -0.78 0.93 33.60
C PHE A 513 -1.74 0.74 34.78
N ASP A 514 -2.07 -0.50 35.14
CA ASP A 514 -2.98 -0.79 36.26
C ASP A 514 -2.28 -0.47 37.58
N THR A 515 -1.00 -0.85 37.69
CA THR A 515 -0.20 -0.68 38.90
C THR A 515 0.61 0.62 38.91
N GLY A 516 0.87 1.20 37.74
CA GLY A 516 1.81 2.30 37.54
C GLY A 516 3.29 1.88 37.72
N ALA A 517 3.56 0.57 37.84
CA ALA A 517 4.91 0.06 38.02
C ALA A 517 5.71 0.14 36.71
N THR A 518 7.00 0.44 36.84
CA THR A 518 7.97 0.37 35.74
C THR A 518 9.04 -0.65 36.09
N ILE A 519 9.18 -1.65 35.22
CA ILE A 519 10.05 -2.80 35.41
C ILE A 519 11.24 -2.61 34.47
N ALA A 520 12.37 -2.17 35.04
CA ALA A 520 13.61 -2.05 34.29
C ALA A 520 14.15 -3.45 33.98
N LEU A 521 14.27 -3.77 32.68
CA LEU A 521 14.79 -5.04 32.22
C LEU A 521 16.31 -4.98 32.06
N GLY A 522 16.85 -3.82 31.70
CA GLY A 522 18.28 -3.56 31.59
C GLY A 522 18.69 -3.21 30.16
N GLN A 523 19.93 -3.55 29.80
CA GLN A 523 20.51 -3.21 28.50
C GLN A 523 20.14 -4.26 27.45
N TYR A 524 19.07 -3.96 26.73
CA TYR A 524 18.56 -4.73 25.61
C TYR A 524 18.25 -3.77 24.47
N ASP A 525 18.31 -4.26 23.25
CA ASP A 525 17.98 -3.50 22.05
C ASP A 525 16.50 -3.64 21.70
N GLU A 526 15.88 -4.75 22.13
CA GLU A 526 14.48 -5.06 21.85
C GLU A 526 13.83 -5.82 23.01
N VAL A 527 12.54 -5.55 23.25
CA VAL A 527 11.69 -6.26 24.19
C VAL A 527 10.32 -6.52 23.56
N MET A 528 9.84 -7.76 23.66
CA MET A 528 8.52 -8.19 23.19
C MET A 528 7.70 -8.78 24.33
N GLY A 529 6.39 -8.64 24.26
CA GLY A 529 5.44 -9.38 25.09
C GLY A 529 5.40 -10.84 24.67
N LEU A 530 5.51 -11.75 25.65
CA LEU A 530 5.42 -13.19 25.44
C LEU A 530 4.19 -13.69 26.20
N TYR A 531 3.23 -14.30 25.50
CA TYR A 531 2.05 -14.92 26.09
C TYR A 531 2.10 -16.44 25.88
N TRP A 532 1.91 -17.22 26.95
CA TRP A 532 1.94 -18.68 26.86
C TRP A 532 0.95 -19.30 27.85
N GLY A 533 0.06 -20.16 27.34
CA GLY A 533 -0.94 -20.84 28.15
C GLY A 533 -1.91 -19.86 28.80
N ALA A 534 -1.69 -19.54 30.07
CA ALA A 534 -2.41 -18.51 30.82
C ALA A 534 -1.49 -17.48 31.50
N ASP A 535 -0.18 -17.55 31.23
CA ASP A 535 0.86 -16.69 31.79
C ASP A 535 1.42 -15.75 30.71
N HIS A 536 2.14 -14.71 31.16
CA HIS A 536 2.85 -13.80 30.28
C HIS A 536 4.14 -13.25 30.90
N GLY A 537 4.96 -12.66 30.05
CA GLY A 537 6.27 -12.13 30.40
C GLY A 537 6.94 -11.41 29.25
N TRP A 538 8.26 -11.25 29.34
CA TRP A 538 9.02 -10.41 28.43
C TRP A 538 10.17 -11.19 27.80
N LEU A 539 10.22 -11.23 26.48
CA LEU A 539 11.40 -11.68 25.74
C LEU A 539 12.25 -10.47 25.42
N ALA A 540 13.48 -10.42 25.92
CA ALA A 540 14.41 -9.32 25.68
C ALA A 540 15.66 -9.81 24.94
N CYS A 541 16.02 -9.09 23.88
CA CYS A 541 17.14 -9.43 23.00
C CYS A 541 18.19 -8.33 23.03
N ARG A 542 19.45 -8.73 23.12
CA ARG A 542 20.61 -7.85 22.97
C ARG A 542 21.49 -8.34 21.83
N TYR A 543 21.82 -7.46 20.90
CA TYR A 543 22.65 -7.75 19.74
C TYR A 543 24.10 -7.32 19.97
N ALA A 544 25.05 -8.05 19.39
CA ALA A 544 26.45 -7.63 19.36
C ALA A 544 26.67 -6.46 18.39
N GLU A 545 27.75 -5.71 18.59
CA GLU A 545 28.19 -4.66 17.65
C GLU A 545 28.53 -5.30 16.29
N GLY A 546 27.65 -5.14 15.31
CA GLY A 546 27.76 -5.79 13.99
C GLY A 546 26.53 -6.63 13.60
N GLY A 547 25.61 -6.89 14.54
CA GLY A 547 24.39 -7.66 14.31
C GLY A 547 24.63 -9.18 14.16
N ASP A 548 25.82 -9.64 14.52
CA ASP A 548 26.32 -11.00 14.29
C ASP A 548 26.18 -11.94 15.49
N ASP A 549 25.46 -11.53 16.53
CA ASP A 549 25.15 -12.37 17.67
C ASP A 549 23.96 -11.77 18.42
N VAL A 550 23.17 -12.62 19.07
CA VAL A 550 22.03 -12.21 19.90
C VAL A 550 22.08 -12.93 21.24
N ARG A 551 21.78 -12.21 22.33
CA ARG A 551 21.64 -12.76 23.67
C ARG A 551 20.21 -12.53 24.12
N ALA A 552 19.43 -13.61 24.15
CA ALA A 552 18.05 -13.57 24.60
C ALA A 552 17.93 -13.87 26.09
N ALA A 553 17.05 -13.13 26.77
CA ALA A 553 16.58 -13.39 28.12
C ALA A 553 15.05 -13.45 28.13
N VAL A 554 14.51 -14.27 29.02
CA VAL A 554 13.07 -14.32 29.29
C VAL A 554 12.82 -13.89 30.72
N PHE A 555 11.86 -13.01 30.90
CA PHE A 555 11.42 -12.50 32.18
C PHE A 555 9.97 -12.88 32.43
N ARG A 556 9.61 -13.12 33.70
CA ARG A 556 8.20 -13.10 34.12
C ARG A 556 7.65 -11.68 34.04
N ALA A 557 6.33 -11.55 34.01
CA ALA A 557 5.64 -10.26 34.01
C ALA A 557 6.13 -9.29 35.11
N ASP A 558 6.51 -9.80 36.28
CA ASP A 558 7.02 -9.02 37.42
C ASP A 558 8.49 -8.59 37.30
N GLY A 559 9.17 -8.94 36.20
CA GLY A 559 10.59 -8.66 35.97
C GLY A 559 11.56 -9.70 36.54
N THR A 560 11.05 -10.77 37.17
CA THR A 560 11.91 -11.87 37.61
C THR A 560 12.51 -12.55 36.38
N VAL A 561 13.84 -12.69 36.35
CA VAL A 561 14.55 -13.43 35.29
C VAL A 561 14.11 -14.89 35.33
N LEU A 562 13.42 -15.33 34.28
CA LEU A 562 13.04 -16.72 34.06
C LEU A 562 14.19 -17.49 33.41
N HIS A 563 14.76 -16.89 32.36
CA HIS A 563 15.92 -17.38 31.65
C HIS A 563 16.90 -16.22 31.42
N PRO A 564 18.17 -16.33 31.88
CA PRO A 564 19.14 -15.23 31.79
C PRO A 564 19.59 -14.97 30.35
N ALA A 565 20.19 -13.79 30.09
CA ALA A 565 20.71 -13.39 28.79
C ALA A 565 21.96 -14.19 28.34
N ARG A 566 21.79 -15.49 28.11
CA ARG A 566 22.86 -16.43 27.77
C ARG A 566 22.55 -17.30 26.57
N TYR A 567 21.40 -17.12 25.94
CA TYR A 567 20.97 -17.97 24.83
C TYR A 567 21.23 -17.28 23.51
N THR A 568 22.00 -17.95 22.65
CA THR A 568 22.31 -17.48 21.28
C THR A 568 21.31 -17.99 20.26
N ARG A 569 20.65 -19.12 20.55
CA ARG A 569 19.56 -19.70 19.75
C ARG A 569 18.42 -20.13 20.66
N ILE A 570 17.19 -19.95 20.23
CA ILE A 570 15.97 -20.46 20.90
C ILE A 570 15.01 -20.95 19.80
N GLY A 571 14.39 -22.11 20.02
CA GLY A 571 13.50 -22.79 19.05
C GLY A 571 14.27 -23.55 17.98
N ASP A 572 15.33 -24.25 18.36
CA ASP A 572 16.14 -24.99 17.38
C ASP A 572 16.23 -26.47 17.74
N ALA A 573 15.21 -27.24 17.35
CA ALA A 573 15.11 -28.65 17.65
C ALA A 573 16.31 -29.48 17.12
N ALA A 574 16.95 -29.02 16.04
CA ALA A 574 18.09 -29.69 15.42
C ALA A 574 19.34 -29.75 16.33
N LEU A 575 19.38 -28.96 17.42
CA LEU A 575 20.44 -29.03 18.44
C LEU A 575 20.53 -30.39 19.16
N PHE A 576 19.48 -31.20 19.11
CA PHE A 576 19.37 -32.49 19.80
C PHE A 576 19.24 -33.69 18.85
N ASP A 577 19.36 -33.49 17.53
CA ASP A 577 19.33 -34.57 16.55
C ASP A 577 20.67 -35.33 16.50
N ASP A 578 20.62 -36.67 16.56
CA ASP A 578 21.80 -37.55 16.67
C ASP A 578 22.74 -37.52 15.44
N GLU A 579 22.31 -36.99 14.29
CA GLU A 579 23.19 -36.74 13.12
C GLU A 579 24.03 -35.45 13.27
N GLY A 580 23.76 -34.65 14.31
CA GLY A 580 24.26 -33.29 14.52
C GLY A 580 25.70 -33.15 15.03
N GLN A 581 26.44 -34.24 15.28
CA GLN A 581 27.87 -34.13 15.63
C GLN A 581 28.75 -33.60 14.48
N HIS A 582 28.22 -33.51 13.26
CA HIS A 582 28.84 -32.78 12.13
C HIS A 582 28.13 -31.46 11.76
N ALA A 583 27.00 -31.12 12.40
CA ALA A 583 26.20 -29.94 12.07
C ALA A 583 26.61 -28.67 12.84
N ALA A 584 27.46 -28.80 13.87
CA ALA A 584 28.07 -27.64 14.53
C ALA A 584 28.95 -26.80 13.58
N ASP A 585 29.38 -27.37 12.45
CA ASP A 585 30.20 -26.72 11.41
C ASP A 585 29.45 -26.46 10.08
N ALA A 586 28.17 -26.83 9.97
CA ALA A 586 27.42 -26.73 8.70
C ALA A 586 26.29 -25.68 8.77
N THR A 587 26.60 -24.48 8.28
CA THR A 587 25.66 -23.52 7.65
C THR A 587 24.46 -23.00 8.45
N LEU A 588 24.32 -23.26 9.74
CA LEU A 588 23.28 -22.62 10.57
C LEU A 588 23.84 -21.34 11.21
N GLN A 589 23.39 -20.19 10.70
CA GLN A 589 23.76 -18.87 11.23
C GLN A 589 23.47 -18.81 12.75
N PRO A 590 24.45 -18.53 13.63
CA PRO A 590 24.32 -18.67 15.09
C PRO A 590 23.29 -17.76 15.82
N TRP A 591 22.40 -17.05 15.12
CA TRP A 591 21.78 -15.79 15.61
C TRP A 591 20.24 -15.81 15.64
N PHE A 592 19.60 -16.99 15.67
CA PHE A 592 18.15 -17.12 15.47
C PHE A 592 17.39 -17.41 16.78
N VAL A 593 16.49 -16.50 17.16
CA VAL A 593 15.49 -16.70 18.22
C VAL A 593 14.14 -16.88 17.52
N ARG A 594 13.59 -18.11 17.49
CA ARG A 594 12.25 -18.38 16.98
C ARG A 594 11.21 -17.94 18.01
N ARG A 595 10.96 -16.63 18.01
CA ARG A 595 10.09 -15.89 18.93
C ARG A 595 8.70 -16.51 19.08
N VAL A 596 8.08 -16.89 17.97
CA VAL A 596 6.75 -17.48 17.90
C VAL A 596 6.74 -18.90 18.46
N GLU A 597 7.72 -19.73 18.09
CA GLU A 597 7.83 -21.12 18.54
C GLU A 597 8.00 -21.21 20.05
N LEU A 598 8.76 -20.28 20.66
CA LEU A 598 8.89 -20.20 22.11
C LEU A 598 7.52 -20.11 22.80
N ALA A 599 6.67 -19.19 22.33
CA ALA A 599 5.34 -18.97 22.90
C ALA A 599 4.41 -20.16 22.64
N GLN A 600 4.45 -20.73 21.43
CA GLN A 600 3.60 -21.86 21.02
C GLN A 600 3.94 -23.16 21.73
N SER A 601 5.23 -23.49 21.90
CA SER A 601 5.61 -24.71 22.62
C SER A 601 5.24 -24.61 24.10
N TRP A 602 5.49 -23.46 24.73
CA TRP A 602 5.15 -23.26 26.14
C TRP A 602 3.64 -23.21 26.39
N SER A 603 2.82 -22.81 25.42
CA SER A 603 1.37 -22.84 25.57
C SER A 603 0.79 -24.26 25.67
N VAL A 604 1.56 -25.27 25.24
CA VAL A 604 1.21 -26.69 25.32
C VAL A 604 2.14 -27.48 26.27
N ASP A 605 2.80 -26.79 27.21
CA ASP A 605 3.73 -27.36 28.20
C ASP A 605 4.93 -28.12 27.59
N GLU A 606 5.31 -27.82 26.35
CA GLU A 606 6.50 -28.40 25.71
C GLU A 606 7.74 -27.52 25.90
N PRO A 607 8.91 -28.10 26.25
CA PRO A 607 10.13 -27.33 26.34
C PRO A 607 10.68 -26.94 24.96
N VAL A 608 11.44 -25.86 24.93
CA VAL A 608 11.99 -25.27 23.70
C VAL A 608 13.50 -25.47 23.67
N ALA A 609 14.03 -26.00 22.57
CA ALA A 609 15.47 -26.19 22.42
C ALA A 609 16.19 -24.85 22.28
N ALA A 610 17.29 -24.67 23.00
CA ALA A 610 18.10 -23.47 22.99
C ALA A 610 19.59 -23.79 23.06
N LEU A 611 20.43 -22.90 22.54
CA LEU A 611 21.88 -22.98 22.64
C LEU A 611 22.39 -21.94 23.62
N ARG A 612 23.12 -22.38 24.65
CA ARG A 612 23.76 -21.49 25.62
C ARG A 612 25.07 -20.92 25.07
N ASP A 613 25.49 -19.79 25.61
CA ASP A 613 26.70 -19.04 25.27
C ASP A 613 28.01 -19.81 25.35
N ASP A 614 28.05 -20.90 26.12
CA ASP A 614 29.16 -21.84 26.23
C ASP A 614 29.06 -23.04 25.26
N GLY A 615 28.11 -23.00 24.32
CA GLY A 615 27.92 -24.02 23.29
C GLY A 615 27.14 -25.26 23.74
N VAL A 616 26.52 -25.24 24.93
CA VAL A 616 25.74 -26.36 25.45
C VAL A 616 24.27 -26.25 25.03
N PRO A 617 23.71 -27.24 24.29
CA PRO A 617 22.27 -27.34 24.05
C PRO A 617 21.49 -27.60 25.34
N VAL A 618 20.39 -26.90 25.53
CA VAL A 618 19.46 -27.07 26.67
C VAL A 618 18.00 -26.97 26.22
N TRP A 619 17.11 -27.60 26.97
CA TRP A 619 15.67 -27.47 26.88
C TRP A 619 15.20 -26.42 27.88
N LEU A 620 14.53 -25.36 27.41
CA LEU A 620 13.97 -24.29 28.23
C LEU A 620 12.49 -24.57 28.52
N TYR A 621 12.13 -24.57 29.79
CA TYR A 621 10.76 -24.78 30.26
C TYR A 621 10.13 -23.47 30.74
N ALA A 622 8.82 -23.31 30.55
CA ALA A 622 8.05 -22.13 30.97
C ALA A 622 8.13 -21.82 32.48
N ASP A 623 8.51 -22.80 33.31
CA ASP A 623 8.70 -22.63 34.76
C ASP A 623 10.08 -22.07 35.15
N GLY A 624 10.99 -21.93 34.17
CA GLY A 624 12.36 -21.45 34.34
C GLY A 624 13.41 -22.55 34.45
N ARG A 625 13.04 -23.83 34.38
CA ARG A 625 14.01 -24.92 34.29
C ARG A 625 14.75 -24.90 32.95
N ALA A 626 16.02 -25.29 32.99
CA ALA A 626 16.85 -25.45 31.81
C ALA A 626 17.67 -26.75 31.94
N ASP A 627 17.32 -27.78 31.17
CA ASP A 627 17.88 -29.12 31.31
C ASP A 627 18.59 -29.57 30.02
N THR A 628 19.69 -30.31 30.12
CA THR A 628 20.39 -30.88 28.94
C THR A 628 19.73 -32.15 28.41
N HIS A 629 18.65 -32.61 29.07
CA HIS A 629 17.89 -33.79 28.73
C HIS A 629 16.40 -33.43 28.78
N ARG A 630 15.62 -33.93 27.81
CA ARG A 630 14.19 -33.62 27.70
C ARG A 630 13.35 -34.32 28.77
#